data_AF-A0A368FUQ0-F1
#
_entry.id   AF-A0A368FUQ0-F1
#
_cell.length_a   1.000
_cell.length_b   1.000
_cell.length_c   1.000
_cell.angle_alpha   90.00
_cell.angle_beta   90.00
_cell.angle_gamma   90.00
#
_symmetry.space_group_name_H-M   'P 1'
#
loop_
_entity.id
_entity.type
_entity.pdbx_description
1 polymer ?
#
loop_
_entity_poly.entity_id
_entity_poly.type
_entity_poly.pdbx_seq_one_letter_code
_entity_poly.pdbx_strand_id
1 'polypeptide(L)'
;MEINSIAVAVRMAHMIYTALKDRVNFSSIVIFTDSEIALSWLAKYPLPKDVGVLVRNRVQEIRRIVADIDKPVRFGHISTGDNPAECATRGLSASELRDHMWWRGPEFLCPCKRHGPRRTSSSVSHPMTTPKQNP
;
A
#
# COMPACT_ATOMS: atom_id res chain seq x y z
N MET A 1 5.22 11.31 -9.14
CA MET A 1 6.07 11.03 -7.96
C MET A 1 5.41 9.91 -7.15
N GLU A 2 6.16 8.89 -6.78
CA GLU A 2 5.64 7.61 -6.25
C GLU A 2 4.79 7.75 -4.97
N ILE A 3 5.16 8.68 -4.08
CA ILE A 3 4.39 8.95 -2.85
C ILE A 3 2.97 9.50 -3.13
N ASN A 4 2.75 10.14 -4.28
CA ASN A 4 1.42 10.60 -4.67
C ASN A 4 0.51 9.41 -5.00
N SER A 5 1.04 8.39 -5.66
CA SER A 5 0.28 7.17 -5.99
C SER A 5 -0.19 6.48 -4.73
N ILE A 6 0.66 6.40 -3.71
CA ILE A 6 0.27 5.85 -2.40
C ILE A 6 -0.80 6.74 -1.74
N ALA A 7 -0.66 8.07 -1.79
CA ALA A 7 -1.68 8.96 -1.24
C ALA A 7 -3.06 8.76 -1.90
N VAL A 8 -3.10 8.57 -3.23
CA VAL A 8 -4.34 8.24 -3.95
C VAL A 8 -4.90 6.88 -3.52
N ALA A 9 -4.05 5.85 -3.42
CA ALA A 9 -4.46 4.53 -2.97
C ALA A 9 -5.04 4.56 -1.55
N VAL A 10 -4.42 5.32 -0.64
CA VAL A 10 -4.89 5.49 0.75
C VAL A 10 -6.24 6.21 0.79
N ARG A 11 -6.43 7.28 -0.01
CA ARG A 11 -7.74 7.97 -0.13
C ARG A 11 -8.83 7.04 -0.64
N MET A 12 -8.52 6.23 -1.66
CA MET A 12 -9.46 5.28 -2.22
C MET A 12 -9.82 4.18 -1.22
N ALA A 13 -8.84 3.63 -0.51
CA ALA A 13 -9.05 2.64 0.54
C ALA A 13 -9.93 3.20 1.67
N HIS A 14 -9.69 4.43 2.08
CA HIS A 14 -10.49 5.13 3.09
C HIS A 14 -11.94 5.33 2.65
N MET A 15 -12.16 5.75 1.40
CA MET A 15 -13.50 5.89 0.82
C MET A 15 -14.25 4.55 0.80
N ILE A 16 -13.60 3.48 0.33
CA ILE A 16 -14.20 2.14 0.29
C ILE A 16 -14.52 1.64 1.70
N TYR A 17 -13.57 1.77 2.62
CA TYR A 17 -13.76 1.37 4.02
C TYR A 17 -14.92 2.14 4.65
N THR A 18 -14.97 3.46 4.50
CA THR A 18 -16.05 4.29 5.05
C THR A 18 -17.41 3.90 4.50
N ALA A 19 -17.51 3.61 3.20
CA ALA A 19 -18.75 3.22 2.55
C ALA A 19 -19.25 1.82 2.95
N LEU A 20 -18.35 0.92 3.37
CA LEU A 20 -18.67 -0.50 3.54
C LEU A 20 -18.51 -1.01 4.97
N LYS A 21 -17.91 -0.26 5.91
CA LYS A 21 -17.57 -0.73 7.27
C LYS A 21 -18.77 -1.27 8.06
N ASP A 22 -19.98 -0.78 7.79
CA ASP A 22 -21.20 -1.22 8.48
C ASP A 22 -21.80 -2.50 7.88
N ARG A 23 -21.34 -2.91 6.69
CA ARG A 23 -21.85 -4.09 5.95
C ARG A 23 -20.81 -5.19 5.80
N VAL A 24 -19.53 -4.85 5.86
CA VAL A 24 -18.41 -5.76 5.65
C VAL A 24 -17.46 -5.66 6.84
N ASN A 25 -17.16 -6.80 7.45
CA ASN A 25 -16.17 -6.86 8.51
C ASN A 25 -14.75 -6.91 7.93
N PHE A 26 -14.08 -5.77 7.94
CA PHE A 26 -12.68 -5.66 7.53
C PHE A 26 -11.76 -6.14 8.66
N SER A 27 -10.91 -7.14 8.38
CA SER A 27 -9.86 -7.58 9.30
C SER A 27 -8.62 -6.68 9.23
N SER A 28 -8.27 -6.21 8.03
CA SER A 28 -7.18 -5.25 7.78
C SER A 28 -7.28 -4.70 6.35
N ILE A 29 -6.55 -3.62 6.09
CA ILE A 29 -6.34 -3.05 4.76
C ILE A 29 -4.86 -3.15 4.43
N VAL A 30 -4.53 -3.62 3.24
CA VAL A 30 -3.14 -3.71 2.77
C VAL A 30 -2.99 -2.95 1.45
N ILE A 31 -2.05 -2.02 1.42
CA ILE A 31 -1.73 -1.20 0.24
C ILE A 31 -0.35 -1.63 -0.26
N PHE A 32 -0.29 -2.14 -1.48
CA PHE A 32 0.95 -2.58 -2.12
C PHE A 32 1.54 -1.48 -3.01
N THR A 33 2.87 -1.39 -3.03
CA THR A 33 3.64 -0.53 -3.94
C THR A 33 4.98 -1.18 -4.26
N ASP A 34 5.47 -0.98 -5.47
CA ASP A 34 6.81 -1.36 -5.89
C ASP A 34 7.87 -0.29 -5.58
N SER A 35 7.47 0.86 -5.04
CA SER A 35 8.40 1.91 -4.62
C SER A 35 8.96 1.66 -3.22
N GLU A 36 10.17 1.11 -3.15
CA GLU A 36 10.92 0.98 -1.88
C GLU A 36 11.22 2.35 -1.25
N ILE A 37 11.48 3.37 -2.06
CA ILE A 37 11.76 4.74 -1.58
C ILE A 37 10.53 5.31 -0.87
N ALA A 38 9.34 5.16 -1.44
CA ALA A 38 8.12 5.65 -0.82
C ALA A 38 7.78 4.87 0.46
N LEU A 39 8.01 3.56 0.49
CA LEU A 39 7.90 2.75 1.72
C LEU A 39 8.87 3.22 2.81
N SER A 40 10.11 3.53 2.44
CA SER A 40 11.13 4.07 3.36
C SER A 40 10.69 5.39 4.01
N TRP A 41 10.08 6.30 3.24
CA TRP A 41 9.52 7.54 3.80
C TRP A 41 8.36 7.28 4.77
N LEU A 42 7.48 6.33 4.46
CA LEU A 42 6.35 5.98 5.32
C LEU A 42 6.79 5.35 6.66
N ALA A 43 7.82 4.51 6.61
CA ALA A 43 8.36 3.81 7.78
C ALA A 43 9.11 4.75 8.76
N LYS A 44 9.69 5.85 8.27
CA LYS A 44 10.50 6.77 9.11
C LYS A 44 9.63 7.74 9.92
N TYR A 45 9.73 7.69 11.24
CA TYR A 45 9.15 8.68 12.15
C TYR A 45 10.19 9.13 13.20
N PRO A 46 10.53 10.42 13.30
CA PRO A 46 10.12 11.51 12.41
C PRO A 46 10.74 11.37 11.00
N LEU A 47 10.19 12.11 10.03
CA LEU A 47 10.79 12.19 8.69
C LEU A 47 12.13 12.96 8.75
N PRO A 48 13.11 12.62 7.87
CA PRO A 48 14.35 13.39 7.74
C PRO A 48 14.08 14.89 7.50
N LYS A 49 14.96 15.76 7.98
CA LYS A 49 14.78 17.22 7.87
C LYS A 49 14.86 17.71 6.42
N ASP A 50 15.71 17.09 5.63
CA ASP A 50 15.98 17.32 4.22
C ASP A 50 14.93 16.70 3.27
N VAL A 51 13.93 15.97 3.79
CA VAL A 51 12.86 15.46 2.93
C VAL A 51 12.05 16.63 2.37
N GLY A 52 11.91 16.68 1.05
CA GLY A 52 11.21 17.75 0.34
C GLY A 52 9.78 17.96 0.84
N VAL A 53 9.31 19.21 0.76
CA VAL A 53 8.00 19.65 1.30
C VAL A 53 6.84 18.81 0.76
N LEU A 54 6.86 18.45 -0.53
CA LEU A 54 5.83 17.62 -1.13
C LEU A 54 5.73 16.25 -0.45
N VAL A 55 6.86 15.54 -0.31
CA VAL A 55 6.90 14.22 0.34
C VAL A 55 6.43 14.33 1.78
N ARG A 56 6.90 15.34 2.52
CA ARG A 56 6.49 15.61 3.90
C ARG A 56 4.97 15.76 4.01
N ASN A 57 4.38 16.61 3.16
CA ASN A 57 2.94 16.85 3.16
C ASN A 57 2.14 15.59 2.82
N ARG A 58 2.60 14.81 1.83
CA ARG A 58 1.95 13.55 1.45
C ARG A 58 2.01 12.50 2.55
N VAL A 59 3.17 12.31 3.18
CA VAL A 59 3.33 11.34 4.29
C VAL A 59 2.47 11.74 5.49
N GLN A 60 2.42 13.03 5.83
CA GLN A 60 1.54 13.51 6.91
C GLN A 60 0.06 13.27 6.58
N GLU A 61 -0.36 13.51 5.34
CA GLU A 61 -1.72 13.21 4.90
C GLU A 61 -2.04 11.71 4.99
N ILE A 62 -1.16 10.86 4.47
CA ILE A 62 -1.31 9.39 4.53
C ILE A 62 -1.48 8.95 5.99
N ARG A 63 -0.64 9.45 6.91
CA ARG A 63 -0.74 9.12 8.34
C ARG A 63 -2.06 9.57 8.95
N ARG A 64 -2.57 10.76 8.61
CA ARG A 64 -3.87 11.24 9.09
C ARG A 64 -5.01 10.33 8.62
N ILE A 65 -5.03 9.96 7.34
CA ILE A 65 -6.08 9.08 6.80
C ILE A 65 -6.00 7.69 7.43
N VAL A 66 -4.80 7.13 7.59
CA VAL A 66 -4.61 5.84 8.26
C VAL A 66 -5.09 5.88 9.71
N ALA A 67 -4.87 6.98 10.43
CA ALA A 67 -5.34 7.14 11.80
C ALA A 67 -6.87 7.26 11.92
N ASP A 68 -7.57 7.63 10.85
CA ASP A 68 -9.05 7.70 10.80
C ASP A 68 -9.71 6.33 10.56
N ILE A 69 -8.94 5.33 10.13
CA ILE A 69 -9.43 3.97 9.89
C ILE A 69 -9.26 3.14 11.16
N ASP A 70 -10.36 2.58 11.68
CA ASP A 70 -10.33 1.77 12.93
C ASP A 70 -9.76 0.35 12.77
N LYS A 71 -9.27 0.02 11.57
CA LYS A 71 -8.67 -1.27 11.22
C LYS A 71 -7.18 -1.14 10.94
N PRO A 72 -6.40 -2.21 11.13
CA PRO A 72 -4.98 -2.20 10.77
C PRO A 72 -4.78 -1.89 9.28
N VAL A 73 -4.06 -0.81 8.99
CA VAL A 73 -3.60 -0.50 7.63
C VAL A 73 -2.11 -0.83 7.51
N ARG A 74 -1.74 -1.63 6.51
CA ARG A 74 -0.36 -2.06 6.26
C ARG A 74 0.09 -1.64 4.87
N PHE A 75 1.36 -1.31 4.76
CA PHE A 75 2.01 -1.04 3.48
C PHE A 75 2.95 -2.20 3.15
N GLY A 76 2.80 -2.76 1.96
CA GLY A 76 3.59 -3.89 1.49
C GLY A 76 4.39 -3.55 0.25
N HIS A 77 5.60 -4.11 0.14
CA HIS A 77 6.33 -4.10 -1.11
C HIS A 77 5.82 -5.23 -2.02
N ILE A 78 5.78 -4.95 -3.31
CA ILE A 78 5.55 -5.93 -4.37
C ILE A 78 6.59 -5.69 -5.47
N SER A 79 7.07 -6.75 -6.12
CA SER A 79 7.97 -6.58 -7.26
C SER A 79 7.27 -5.82 -8.39
N THR A 80 8.00 -4.99 -9.14
CA THR A 80 7.43 -4.25 -10.28
C THR A 80 6.76 -5.19 -11.30
N GLY A 81 7.31 -6.39 -11.51
CA GLY A 81 6.74 -7.38 -12.43
C GLY A 81 5.42 -7.99 -11.96
N ASP A 82 5.15 -7.97 -10.65
CA ASP A 82 3.90 -8.47 -10.07
C ASP A 82 2.89 -7.35 -9.80
N ASN A 83 3.25 -6.08 -10.05
CA ASN A 83 2.38 -4.93 -9.83
C ASN A 83 1.46 -4.71 -11.04
N PRO A 84 0.18 -5.09 -10.98
CA PRO A 84 -0.72 -4.90 -12.13
C PRO A 84 -0.88 -3.42 -12.48
N ALA A 85 -0.73 -2.49 -11.53
CA ALA A 85 -0.84 -1.05 -11.80
C ALA A 85 0.22 -0.53 -12.76
N GLU A 86 1.35 -1.23 -12.88
CA GLU A 86 2.45 -0.82 -13.73
C GLU A 86 2.06 -0.86 -15.21
N CYS A 87 1.27 -1.84 -15.64
CA CYS A 87 0.90 -1.98 -17.05
C CYS A 87 0.02 -0.83 -17.55
N ALA A 88 -0.78 -0.23 -16.65
CA ALA A 88 -1.55 0.97 -16.96
C ALA A 88 -0.66 2.21 -17.17
N THR A 89 0.57 2.21 -16.64
CA THR A 89 1.52 3.33 -16.74
C THR A 89 2.53 3.17 -17.87
N ARG A 90 2.95 1.95 -18.20
CA ARG A 90 3.89 1.68 -19.32
C ARG A 90 3.21 1.56 -20.69
N GLY A 91 1.91 1.25 -20.70
CA GLY A 91 1.16 0.98 -21.91
C GLY A 91 1.40 -0.45 -22.39
N LEU A 92 0.31 -1.18 -22.61
CA LEU A 92 0.32 -2.50 -23.24
C LEU A 92 -0.42 -2.44 -24.57
N SER A 93 0.00 -3.25 -25.53
CA SER A 93 -0.83 -3.50 -26.72
C SER A 93 -2.14 -4.19 -26.32
N ALA A 94 -3.17 -4.05 -27.15
CA ALA A 94 -4.45 -4.74 -26.92
C ALA A 94 -4.26 -6.26 -26.80
N SER A 95 -3.32 -6.84 -27.56
CA SER A 95 -3.00 -8.27 -27.48
C SER A 95 -2.37 -8.69 -26.17
N GLU A 96 -1.44 -7.90 -25.63
CA GLU A 96 -0.80 -8.18 -24.34
C GLU A 96 -1.77 -8.01 -23.18
N LEU A 97 -2.68 -7.02 -23.28
CA LEU A 97 -3.67 -6.75 -22.24
C LEU A 97 -4.71 -7.87 -22.11
N ARG A 98 -5.08 -8.56 -23.19
CA ARG A 98 -6.14 -9.60 -23.18
C ARG A 98 -5.92 -10.67 -22.11
N ASP A 99 -4.69 -11.16 -22.01
CA ASP A 99 -4.33 -12.24 -21.09
C ASP A 99 -3.52 -11.74 -19.87
N HIS A 100 -3.44 -10.43 -19.65
CA HIS A 100 -2.58 -9.86 -18.61
C HIS A 100 -3.10 -10.12 -17.18
N MET A 101 -2.19 -10.09 -16.19
CA MET A 101 -2.54 -10.21 -14.76
C MET A 101 -3.46 -9.10 -14.26
N TRP A 102 -3.61 -8.01 -15.00
CA TRP A 102 -4.54 -6.92 -14.70
C TRP A 102 -5.96 -7.42 -14.42
N TRP A 103 -6.46 -8.34 -15.25
CA TRP A 103 -7.83 -8.84 -15.15
C TRP A 103 -8.01 -9.91 -14.08
N ARG A 104 -6.95 -10.68 -13.82
CA ARG A 104 -6.99 -11.83 -12.90
C ARG A 104 -6.52 -11.48 -11.48
N GLY A 105 -5.84 -10.35 -11.34
CA GLY A 105 -5.10 -10.01 -10.14
C GLY A 105 -3.80 -10.81 -10.00
N PRO A 106 -2.88 -10.37 -9.14
CA PRO A 106 -1.62 -11.05 -8.94
C PRO A 106 -1.81 -12.33 -8.09
N GLU A 107 -1.05 -13.37 -8.42
CA GLU A 107 -1.27 -14.71 -7.87
C GLU A 107 -1.17 -14.79 -6.34
N PHE A 108 -0.31 -13.96 -5.73
CA PHE A 108 -0.09 -13.97 -4.27
C PHE A 108 -1.30 -13.49 -3.46
N LEU A 109 -2.24 -12.78 -4.08
CA LEU A 109 -3.52 -12.40 -3.46
C LEU A 109 -4.56 -13.52 -3.56
N CYS A 110 -4.33 -14.55 -4.37
CA CYS A 110 -5.28 -15.63 -4.58
C CYS A 110 -5.25 -16.62 -3.41
N PRO A 111 -6.34 -16.80 -2.65
CA PRO A 111 -6.36 -17.66 -1.47
C PRO A 111 -6.02 -19.13 -1.76
N CYS A 112 -6.32 -19.63 -2.96
CA CYS A 112 -6.13 -21.03 -3.34
C CYS A 112 -4.65 -21.45 -3.49
N LYS A 113 -3.70 -20.50 -3.63
CA LYS A 113 -2.26 -20.79 -3.77
C LYS A 113 -1.43 -20.51 -2.51
N ARG A 114 -2.06 -20.16 -1.37
CA ARG A 114 -1.37 -19.87 -0.09
C ARG A 114 -0.60 -21.05 0.54
N HIS A 115 -0.65 -22.25 -0.06
CA HIS A 115 -0.03 -23.48 0.45
C HIS A 115 1.32 -23.86 -0.21
N GLY A 116 1.84 -23.06 -1.15
CA GLY A 116 3.20 -23.26 -1.68
C GLY A 116 4.29 -22.77 -0.70
N PRO A 117 5.51 -23.35 -0.70
CA PRO A 117 6.55 -22.99 0.26
C PRO A 117 6.95 -21.52 0.07
N ARG A 118 6.71 -20.72 1.10
CA ARG A 118 7.13 -19.32 1.16
C ARG A 118 8.64 -19.25 0.94
N ARG A 119 9.10 -18.71 -0.18
CA ARG A 119 10.44 -18.11 -0.26
C ARG A 119 10.39 -16.85 0.58
N THR A 120 10.89 -16.94 1.80
CA THR A 120 11.07 -15.80 2.69
C THR A 120 12.19 -14.91 2.12
N SER A 121 11.84 -13.89 1.34
CA SER A 121 12.64 -12.67 1.32
C SER A 121 12.16 -11.83 2.50
N SER A 122 13.05 -11.63 3.46
CA SER A 122 12.87 -10.93 4.72
C SER A 122 12.13 -9.60 4.59
N SER A 123 10.82 -9.60 4.86
CA SER A 123 10.05 -8.39 5.11
C SER A 123 10.16 -8.05 6.60
N VAL A 124 10.97 -7.05 6.91
CA VAL A 124 11.01 -6.47 8.26
C VAL A 124 9.73 -5.65 8.45
N SER A 125 8.73 -6.27 9.07
CA SER A 125 7.56 -5.55 9.57
C SER A 125 7.99 -4.62 10.69
N HIS A 126 8.08 -3.32 10.44
CA HIS A 126 8.23 -2.32 11.49
C HIS A 126 6.83 -1.93 12.00
N PRO A 127 6.47 -2.24 13.26
CA PRO A 127 5.27 -1.69 13.86
C PRO A 127 5.43 -0.18 14.03
N MET A 128 4.42 0.61 13.64
CA MET A 128 4.33 2.01 14.04
C MET A 128 4.06 2.06 15.55
N THR A 129 4.98 2.63 16.32
CA THR A 129 4.79 2.94 17.74
C THR A 129 3.88 4.16 17.87
N THR A 130 2.74 4.00 18.55
CA THR A 130 1.86 5.09 18.96
C THR A 130 2.48 5.83 20.17
N PRO A 131 2.50 7.17 20.22
CA PRO A 131 2.88 7.89 21.43
C PRO A 131 1.83 7.66 22.52
N LYS A 132 2.26 7.19 23.69
CA LYS A 132 1.50 7.36 24.93
C LYS A 132 1.44 8.86 25.22
N GLN A 133 0.24 9.43 25.25
CA GLN A 133 0.00 10.68 25.95
C GLN A 133 0.22 10.40 27.44
N ASN A 134 1.20 11.07 28.04
CA ASN A 134 1.32 11.19 29.49
C ASN A 134 0.92 12.61 29.89
N PRO A 135 0.31 12.75 31.08
CA PRO A 135 -0.43 13.94 31.51
C PRO A 135 0.41 15.20 31.71
#